data_AF-A0A495Z7Y7-F1
#
_entry.id   AF-A0A495Z7Y7-F1
#
_cell.length_a   1.000
_cell.length_b   1.000
_cell.length_c   1.000
_cell.angle_alpha   90.00
_cell.angle_beta   90.00
_cell.angle_gamma   90.00
#
_symmetry.space_group_name_H-M   'P 1'
#
loop_
_entity.id
_entity.type
_entity.pdbx_description
1 polymer ?
#
loop_
_entity_poly.entity_id
_entity_poly.type
_entity_poly.pdbx_seq_one_letter_code
_entity_poly.pdbx_strand_id
1 'polypeptide(L)'
;MENYDELIAFLEKVDPKAEEVLHFKQAYHSYSKTGEWNPAYQVFTSGWLNIDGAMLMTPEGSLDADYRVFLTATTERSLRELLLAFPRRNVGIFRIAEKWIEERIKGIFEGDFVQTDLGRYYHGIKRGSHAKAEQRTVSKRKDVIAAHIRKLTSLKGKLEYSQFVVEGEMMVQRAVTDGLPIETILYTQNFVSTSDEKDFLNQAIQENLSCYLVNDGVMGSITTTRPVPSIIAAVHLNYPSFLSESGQMNFHFSKNCTLLIAENVGNPDNLGMTLRTADAAGVPAVLLSGDGASPFHKNCIRASRGAVGRLPMFHVPDTNSAIKQLKTSGWQVIGATARAENDLYAMKYTSPTAIVVGNENSGLLAETRESCTELVRIPMASGQSSLNVGVAAGVLLYELSRQKISNHDFNLTN
;
A
#
# COMPACT_ATOMS: atom_id res chain seq x y z
N MET A 1 23.31 6.29 3.25
CA MET A 1 23.96 6.11 1.94
C MET A 1 23.32 4.89 1.33
N GLU A 2 22.64 5.03 0.19
CA GLU A 2 22.15 3.86 -0.54
C GLU A 2 23.34 2.98 -0.93
N ASN A 3 23.25 1.68 -0.62
CA ASN A 3 24.24 0.70 -1.03
C ASN A 3 24.00 0.36 -2.50
N TYR A 4 24.56 1.16 -3.40
CA TYR A 4 24.35 1.00 -4.83
C TYR A 4 24.90 -0.33 -5.38
N ASP A 5 25.89 -0.95 -4.72
CA ASP A 5 26.35 -2.29 -5.08
C ASP A 5 25.27 -3.35 -4.83
N GLU A 6 24.59 -3.26 -3.68
CA GLU A 6 23.44 -4.11 -3.36
C GLU A 6 22.27 -3.87 -4.32
N LEU A 7 22.02 -2.62 -4.68
CA LEU A 7 21.01 -2.27 -5.68
C LEU A 7 21.34 -2.88 -7.04
N ILE A 8 22.59 -2.77 -7.51
CA ILE A 8 23.01 -3.36 -8.79
C ILE A 8 22.84 -4.89 -8.74
N ALA A 9 23.25 -5.54 -7.65
CA ALA A 9 23.08 -6.98 -7.48
C ALA A 9 21.59 -7.38 -7.52
N PHE A 10 20.70 -6.59 -6.90
CA PHE A 10 19.26 -6.77 -7.00
C PHE A 10 18.75 -6.61 -8.43
N LEU A 11 19.12 -5.53 -9.11
CA LEU A 11 18.70 -5.24 -10.49
C LEU A 11 19.13 -6.34 -11.47
N GLU A 12 20.37 -6.81 -11.37
CA GLU A 12 20.90 -7.89 -12.20
C GLU A 12 20.21 -9.24 -11.93
N LYS A 13 19.79 -9.48 -10.69
CA LYS A 13 19.04 -10.68 -10.34
C LYS A 13 17.63 -10.68 -10.92
N VAL A 14 16.98 -9.52 -10.95
CA VAL A 14 15.60 -9.40 -11.43
C VAL A 14 15.54 -9.33 -12.96
N ASP A 15 16.39 -8.52 -13.59
CA ASP A 15 16.46 -8.44 -15.05
C ASP A 15 17.92 -8.26 -15.53
N PRO A 16 18.69 -9.37 -15.69
CA PRO A 16 20.10 -9.31 -16.07
C PRO A 16 20.34 -8.80 -17.50
N LYS A 17 19.30 -8.71 -18.33
CA LYS A 17 19.40 -8.35 -19.75
C LYS A 17 18.83 -6.96 -20.04
N ALA A 18 18.30 -6.26 -19.04
CA ALA A 18 17.81 -4.90 -19.21
C ALA A 18 18.97 -3.95 -19.52
N GLU A 19 18.88 -3.26 -20.67
CA GLU A 19 19.83 -2.22 -21.07
C GLU A 19 19.91 -1.10 -20.02
N GLU A 20 18.80 -0.80 -19.34
CA GLU A 20 18.73 0.18 -18.26
C GLU A 20 19.64 -0.18 -17.09
N VAL A 21 19.77 -1.47 -16.76
CA VAL A 21 20.67 -1.93 -15.69
C VAL A 21 22.12 -1.73 -16.10
N LEU A 22 22.46 -2.02 -17.36
CA LEU A 22 23.80 -1.77 -17.90
C LEU A 22 24.15 -0.27 -17.90
N HIS A 23 23.25 0.58 -18.39
CA HIS A 23 23.43 2.03 -18.40
C HIS A 23 23.57 2.59 -16.98
N PHE A 24 22.74 2.13 -16.05
CA PHE A 24 22.82 2.52 -14.64
C PHE A 24 24.17 2.14 -14.02
N LYS A 25 24.68 0.93 -14.26
CA LYS A 25 26.01 0.50 -13.79
C LYS A 25 27.13 1.40 -14.31
N GLN A 26 27.08 1.77 -15.60
CA GLN A 26 28.08 2.66 -16.20
C GLN A 26 28.02 4.07 -15.60
N ALA A 27 26.82 4.59 -15.39
CA ALA A 27 26.60 5.87 -14.74
C ALA A 27 27.07 5.84 -13.26
N TYR A 28 26.79 4.76 -12.54
CA TYR A 28 27.23 4.57 -11.16
C TYR A 28 28.76 4.50 -11.06
N HIS A 29 29.42 3.80 -11.99
CA HIS A 29 30.89 3.77 -12.03
C HIS A 29 31.48 5.19 -12.19
N SER A 30 30.85 6.03 -13.00
CA SER A 30 31.24 7.44 -13.14
C SER A 30 30.97 8.23 -11.86
N TYR A 31 29.75 8.12 -11.30
CA TYR A 31 29.34 8.74 -10.04
C TYR A 31 30.28 8.39 -8.87
N SER A 32 30.71 7.13 -8.75
CA SER A 32 31.63 6.68 -7.70
C SER A 32 33.00 7.39 -7.74
N LYS A 33 33.38 7.92 -8.91
CA LYS A 33 34.64 8.65 -9.13
C LYS A 33 34.46 10.17 -9.01
N THR A 34 33.32 10.70 -9.46
CA THR A 34 33.09 12.15 -9.62
C THR A 34 32.19 12.76 -8.55
N GLY A 35 31.36 11.95 -7.88
CA GLY A 35 30.28 12.43 -7.01
C GLY A 35 29.06 12.96 -7.76
N GLU A 36 29.05 12.90 -9.10
CA GLU A 36 28.00 13.46 -9.96
C GLU A 36 27.47 12.42 -10.95
N TRP A 37 26.15 12.32 -11.04
CA TRP A 37 25.49 11.42 -11.98
C TRP A 37 25.59 11.96 -13.40
N ASN A 38 26.08 11.14 -14.33
CA ASN A 38 26.05 11.44 -15.75
C ASN A 38 25.66 10.17 -16.55
N PRO A 39 24.43 10.09 -17.09
CA PRO A 39 23.35 11.08 -17.01
C PRO A 39 22.79 11.23 -15.58
N ALA A 40 22.02 12.30 -15.31
CA ALA A 40 21.42 12.54 -14.00
C ALA A 40 20.36 11.46 -13.67
N TYR A 41 20.63 10.64 -12.67
CA TYR A 41 19.68 9.66 -12.13
C TYR A 41 19.05 10.17 -10.82
N GLN A 42 17.75 9.92 -10.68
CA GLN A 42 17.10 9.85 -9.37
C GLN A 42 16.81 8.38 -9.08
N VAL A 43 17.30 7.90 -7.94
CA VAL A 43 17.21 6.50 -7.53
C VAL A 43 16.32 6.39 -6.32
N PHE A 44 15.37 5.47 -6.38
CA PHE A 44 14.51 5.12 -5.26
C PHE A 44 14.57 3.63 -5.05
N THR A 45 14.77 3.22 -3.80
CA THR A 45 14.75 1.83 -3.36
C THR A 45 13.58 1.60 -2.41
N SER A 46 13.06 0.38 -2.38
CA SER A 46 12.04 -0.05 -1.42
C SER A 46 12.33 -1.45 -0.91
N GLY A 47 11.82 -1.72 0.30
CA GLY A 47 12.03 -2.96 1.04
C GLY A 47 12.21 -2.67 2.53
N TRP A 48 12.08 -3.70 3.36
CA TRP A 48 12.24 -3.57 4.82
C TRP A 48 13.61 -4.06 5.28
N LEU A 49 13.90 -5.35 5.10
CA LEU A 49 15.18 -5.97 5.51
C LEU A 49 16.19 -6.04 4.36
N ASN A 50 15.70 -6.04 3.12
CA ASN A 50 16.49 -6.14 1.90
C ASN A 50 15.87 -5.22 0.86
N ILE A 51 16.61 -4.90 -0.20
CA ILE A 51 16.04 -4.27 -1.38
C ILE A 51 15.10 -5.29 -2.07
N ASP A 52 13.82 -4.94 -2.12
CA ASP A 52 12.75 -5.72 -2.75
C ASP A 52 12.18 -5.00 -3.99
N GLY A 53 12.57 -3.76 -4.24
CA GLY A 53 12.21 -3.00 -5.43
C GLY A 53 13.09 -1.79 -5.67
N ALA A 54 13.11 -1.34 -6.92
CA ALA A 54 13.86 -0.18 -7.37
C ALA A 54 13.12 0.60 -8.47
N MET A 55 13.26 1.92 -8.43
CA MET A 55 12.81 2.83 -9.47
C MET A 55 13.98 3.76 -9.86
N LEU A 56 14.41 3.66 -11.11
CA LEU A 56 15.46 4.51 -11.68
C LEU A 56 14.80 5.51 -12.61
N MET A 57 15.00 6.80 -12.35
CA MET A 57 14.42 7.88 -13.14
C MET A 57 15.52 8.73 -13.77
N THR A 58 15.38 8.99 -15.06
CA THR A 58 16.23 9.93 -15.81
C THR A 58 15.34 10.96 -16.51
N PRO A 59 15.76 12.23 -16.61
CA PRO A 59 15.02 13.23 -17.40
C PRO A 59 14.75 12.74 -18.82
N GLU A 60 13.54 12.96 -19.31
CA GLU A 60 13.10 12.69 -20.67
C GLU A 60 12.57 13.99 -21.29
N GLY A 61 12.75 14.15 -22.59
CA GLY A 61 12.31 15.37 -23.28
C GLY A 61 11.74 15.12 -24.67
N SER A 62 11.77 13.87 -25.16
CA SER A 62 11.40 13.53 -26.53
C SER A 62 10.05 12.82 -26.66
N LEU A 63 9.50 12.28 -25.56
CA LEU A 63 8.32 11.40 -25.55
C LEU A 63 7.13 12.00 -24.78
N ASP A 64 7.00 13.33 -24.77
CA ASP A 64 5.96 14.05 -23.99
C ASP A 64 5.89 13.57 -22.52
N ALA A 65 7.06 13.35 -21.93
CA ALA A 65 7.23 12.86 -20.58
C ALA A 65 8.40 13.61 -19.92
N ASP A 66 8.29 13.89 -18.63
CA ASP A 66 9.36 14.53 -17.84
C ASP A 66 10.45 13.52 -17.46
N TYR A 67 10.06 12.26 -17.27
CA TYR A 67 10.98 11.20 -16.83
C TYR A 67 10.79 9.92 -17.63
N ARG A 68 11.92 9.32 -18.00
CA ARG A 68 12.01 7.90 -18.36
C ARG A 68 12.25 7.11 -17.08
N VAL A 69 11.45 6.08 -16.87
CA VAL A 69 11.43 5.33 -15.61
C VAL A 69 11.66 3.85 -15.87
N PHE A 70 12.67 3.27 -15.24
CA PHE A 70 12.80 1.83 -15.09
C PHE A 70 12.27 1.43 -13.72
N LEU A 71 11.28 0.53 -13.68
CA LEU A 71 10.59 0.15 -12.46
C LEU A 71 10.55 -1.38 -12.32
N THR A 72 11.01 -1.87 -11.17
CA THR A 72 10.93 -3.28 -10.83
C THR A 72 10.72 -3.52 -9.33
N ALA A 73 10.08 -4.62 -8.99
CA ALA A 73 9.79 -5.02 -7.62
C ALA A 73 9.56 -6.54 -7.54
N THR A 74 9.72 -7.11 -6.35
CA THR A 74 9.47 -8.53 -6.06
C THR A 74 8.29 -8.74 -5.11
N THR A 75 7.70 -7.65 -4.61
CA THR A 75 6.54 -7.67 -3.72
C THR A 75 5.54 -6.56 -4.07
N GLU A 76 4.27 -6.78 -3.77
CA GLU A 76 3.19 -5.78 -3.94
C GLU A 76 3.49 -4.48 -3.17
N ARG A 77 4.04 -4.59 -1.96
CA ARG A 77 4.37 -3.42 -1.13
C ARG A 77 5.45 -2.59 -1.76
N SER A 78 6.53 -3.22 -2.19
CA SER A 78 7.66 -2.47 -2.74
C SER A 78 7.28 -1.76 -4.03
N LEU A 79 6.50 -2.41 -4.89
CA LEU A 79 5.95 -1.75 -6.06
C LEU A 79 5.09 -0.55 -5.66
N ARG A 80 4.17 -0.71 -4.70
CA ARG A 80 3.28 0.36 -4.27
C ARG A 80 4.06 1.55 -3.69
N GLU A 81 5.06 1.30 -2.85
CA GLU A 81 5.90 2.35 -2.27
C GLU A 81 6.65 3.15 -3.36
N LEU A 82 7.22 2.48 -4.35
CA LEU A 82 7.92 3.13 -5.47
C LEU A 82 6.96 3.96 -6.34
N LEU A 83 5.79 3.41 -6.67
CA LEU A 83 4.76 4.14 -7.42
C LEU A 83 4.25 5.37 -6.67
N LEU A 84 4.12 5.28 -5.34
CA LEU A 84 3.74 6.40 -4.49
C LEU A 84 4.85 7.46 -4.39
N ALA A 85 6.12 7.06 -4.44
CA ALA A 85 7.27 7.96 -4.39
C ALA A 85 7.45 8.79 -5.67
N PHE A 86 6.93 8.33 -6.82
CA PHE A 86 7.02 9.08 -8.07
C PHE A 86 6.40 10.49 -7.91
N PRO A 87 7.07 11.56 -8.37
CA PRO A 87 6.64 12.93 -8.13
C PRO A 87 5.29 13.24 -8.79
N ARG A 88 4.46 14.04 -8.12
CA ARG A 88 3.25 14.61 -8.72
C ARG A 88 3.62 15.60 -9.83
N ARG A 89 2.64 15.94 -10.68
CA ARG A 89 2.77 16.86 -11.82
C ARG A 89 3.63 16.37 -12.97
N ASN A 90 4.48 15.40 -12.71
CA ASN A 90 5.35 14.86 -13.71
C ASN A 90 4.68 13.72 -14.46
N VAL A 91 4.93 13.66 -15.76
CA VAL A 91 4.56 12.57 -16.64
C VAL A 91 5.76 11.62 -16.73
N GLY A 92 5.52 10.34 -16.47
CA GLY A 92 6.51 9.29 -16.57
C GLY A 92 6.24 8.39 -17.77
N ILE A 93 7.30 7.96 -18.44
CA ILE A 93 7.27 6.84 -19.38
C ILE A 93 7.97 5.63 -18.76
N PHE A 94 7.16 4.70 -18.27
CA PHE A 94 7.57 3.57 -17.45
C PHE A 94 7.86 2.34 -18.31
N ARG A 95 9.11 1.88 -18.29
CA ARG A 95 9.48 0.54 -18.76
C ARG A 95 9.13 -0.44 -17.66
N ILE A 96 8.14 -1.29 -17.95
CA ILE A 96 7.66 -2.30 -17.03
C ILE A 96 8.27 -3.64 -17.42
N ALA A 97 9.06 -4.23 -16.53
CA ALA A 97 9.73 -5.52 -16.78
C ALA A 97 8.75 -6.71 -16.69
N GLU A 98 7.77 -6.64 -15.80
CA GLU A 98 6.91 -7.78 -15.47
C GLU A 98 5.41 -7.48 -15.65
N LYS A 99 4.68 -8.44 -16.22
CA LYS A 99 3.26 -8.27 -16.57
C LYS A 99 2.35 -7.91 -15.38
N TRP A 100 2.64 -8.40 -14.17
CA TRP A 100 1.79 -8.14 -13.01
C TRP A 100 1.85 -6.66 -12.57
N ILE A 101 2.97 -5.98 -12.84
CA ILE A 101 3.15 -4.54 -12.57
C ILE A 101 2.21 -3.71 -13.46
N GLU A 102 1.94 -4.15 -14.70
CA GLU A 102 1.04 -3.47 -15.65
C GLU A 102 -0.36 -3.24 -15.07
N GLU A 103 -0.86 -4.16 -14.27
CA GLU A 103 -2.18 -4.03 -13.64
C GLU A 103 -2.15 -3.16 -12.38
N ARG A 104 -1.03 -3.17 -11.65
CA ARG A 104 -0.88 -2.41 -10.40
C ARG A 104 -0.63 -0.93 -10.62
N ILE A 105 0.10 -0.57 -11.67
CA ILE A 105 0.41 0.84 -11.97
C ILE A 105 -0.86 1.67 -12.19
N LYS A 106 -1.89 1.09 -12.83
CA LYS A 106 -3.19 1.73 -13.10
C LYS A 106 -3.95 2.14 -11.82
N GLY A 107 -3.64 1.54 -10.67
CA GLY A 107 -4.23 1.90 -9.39
C GLY A 107 -3.69 3.20 -8.79
N ILE A 108 -2.53 3.67 -9.27
CA ILE A 108 -1.86 4.90 -8.80
C ILE A 108 -1.77 5.94 -9.91
N PHE A 109 -1.63 5.49 -11.17
CA PHE A 109 -1.48 6.32 -12.34
C PHE A 109 -2.69 6.23 -13.27
N GLU A 110 -2.93 7.33 -13.97
CA GLU A 110 -3.71 7.35 -15.20
C GLU A 110 -2.75 7.41 -16.39
N GLY A 111 -3.17 6.85 -17.52
CA GLY A 111 -2.30 6.72 -18.68
C GLY A 111 -2.59 5.45 -19.45
N ASP A 112 -1.79 5.24 -20.48
CA ASP A 112 -1.98 4.16 -21.44
C ASP A 112 -0.63 3.57 -21.86
N PHE A 113 -0.68 2.34 -22.38
CA PHE A 113 0.51 1.76 -23.01
C PHE A 113 0.75 2.38 -24.38
N VAL A 114 1.97 2.86 -24.60
CA VAL A 114 2.44 3.40 -25.86
C VAL A 114 3.55 2.51 -26.42
N GLN A 115 3.53 2.32 -27.73
CA GLN A 115 4.59 1.64 -28.46
C GLN A 115 5.56 2.69 -29.00
N THR A 116 6.85 2.53 -28.72
CA THR A 116 7.92 3.37 -29.26
C THR A 116 8.97 2.50 -29.96
N ASP A 117 9.94 3.14 -30.61
CA ASP A 117 11.09 2.46 -31.22
C ASP A 117 11.98 1.76 -30.18
N LEU A 118 11.91 2.19 -28.91
CA LEU A 118 12.68 1.65 -27.80
C LEU A 118 11.94 0.54 -27.03
N GLY A 119 10.65 0.32 -27.33
CA GLY A 119 9.84 -0.71 -26.70
C GLY A 119 8.44 -0.26 -26.31
N ARG A 120 7.76 -1.09 -25.54
CA ARG A 120 6.43 -0.82 -24.99
C ARG A 120 6.58 -0.19 -23.61
N TYR A 121 5.98 0.97 -23.41
CA TYR A 121 6.03 1.71 -22.16
C TYR A 121 4.62 2.05 -21.68
N TYR A 122 4.45 2.23 -20.37
CA TYR A 122 3.27 2.87 -19.82
C TYR A 122 3.55 4.38 -19.72
N HIS A 123 2.83 5.20 -20.49
CA HIS A 123 2.91 6.65 -20.40
C HIS A 123 1.81 7.13 -19.47
N GLY A 124 2.18 7.78 -18.37
CA GLY A 124 1.19 8.15 -17.37
C GLY A 124 1.65 9.15 -16.33
N ILE A 125 0.66 9.70 -15.64
CA ILE A 125 0.81 10.66 -14.56
C ILE A 125 0.07 10.14 -13.32
N LYS A 126 0.51 10.55 -12.13
CA LYS A 126 -0.16 10.14 -10.89
C LYS A 126 -1.62 10.63 -10.91
N ARG A 127 -2.56 9.76 -10.54
CA ARG A 127 -4.00 10.10 -10.47
C ARG A 127 -4.25 11.31 -9.58
N GLY A 128 -5.14 12.17 -10.04
CA GLY A 128 -5.47 13.42 -9.38
C GLY A 128 -4.45 14.54 -9.61
N SER A 129 -3.42 14.30 -10.44
CA SER A 129 -2.49 15.33 -10.94
C SER A 129 -2.83 15.80 -12.37
N HIS A 130 -4.08 15.60 -12.83
CA HIS A 130 -4.63 16.01 -14.13
C HIS A 130 -4.36 17.50 -14.50
N ALA A 131 -4.61 17.87 -15.76
CA ALA A 131 -4.42 19.23 -16.28
C ALA A 131 -5.14 20.31 -15.43
N LYS A 132 -4.33 21.29 -14.98
CA LYS A 132 -4.63 22.47 -14.14
C LYS A 132 -5.63 22.23 -12.99
N ALA A 133 -5.09 21.95 -11.80
CA ALA A 133 -5.86 21.86 -10.56
C ALA A 133 -6.78 23.07 -10.35
N GLU A 134 -8.01 22.80 -9.92
CA GLU A 134 -9.03 23.81 -9.69
C GLU A 134 -9.00 24.28 -8.22
N GLN A 135 -9.05 25.59 -8.01
CA GLN A 135 -9.12 26.22 -6.69
C GLN A 135 -10.35 27.13 -6.63
N ARG A 136 -11.39 26.73 -5.89
CA ARG A 136 -12.61 27.55 -5.74
C ARG A 136 -13.41 27.24 -4.48
N THR A 137 -14.36 28.13 -4.17
CA THR A 137 -15.32 27.93 -3.09
C THR A 137 -16.51 27.07 -3.53
N VAL A 138 -16.85 26.06 -2.73
CA VAL A 138 -18.05 25.24 -2.87
C VAL A 138 -19.03 25.61 -1.74
N SER A 139 -20.01 26.45 -2.08
CA SER A 139 -20.98 26.99 -1.11
C SER A 139 -22.31 26.23 -1.06
N LYS A 140 -22.61 25.39 -2.07
CA LYS A 140 -23.89 24.70 -2.22
C LYS A 140 -23.74 23.19 -2.02
N ARG A 141 -24.66 22.59 -1.27
CA ARG A 141 -24.72 21.12 -1.07
C ARG A 141 -24.95 20.31 -2.35
N LYS A 142 -25.52 20.94 -3.39
CA LYS A 142 -25.77 20.33 -4.70
C LYS A 142 -24.62 20.49 -5.70
N ASP A 143 -23.52 21.14 -5.29
CA ASP A 143 -22.32 21.23 -6.12
C ASP A 143 -21.81 19.83 -6.47
N VAL A 144 -21.27 19.67 -7.68
CA VAL A 144 -20.81 18.39 -8.22
C VAL A 144 -19.76 17.74 -7.31
N ILE A 145 -18.84 18.53 -6.74
CA ILE A 145 -17.80 18.03 -5.84
C ILE A 145 -18.42 17.53 -4.53
N ALA A 146 -19.31 18.32 -3.91
CA ALA A 146 -19.99 17.91 -2.69
C ALA A 146 -20.90 16.69 -2.91
N ALA A 147 -21.56 16.60 -4.07
CA ALA A 147 -22.40 15.46 -4.43
C ALA A 147 -21.55 14.20 -4.62
N HIS A 148 -20.38 14.32 -5.24
CA HIS A 148 -19.42 13.22 -5.42
C HIS A 148 -18.93 12.67 -4.07
N ILE A 149 -18.40 13.53 -3.20
CA ILE A 149 -17.93 13.12 -1.86
C ILE A 149 -19.04 12.44 -1.06
N ARG A 150 -20.30 12.91 -1.18
CA ARG A 150 -21.44 12.28 -0.51
C ARG A 150 -21.65 10.82 -0.96
N LYS A 151 -21.43 10.48 -2.22
CA LYS A 151 -21.52 9.09 -2.71
C LYS A 151 -20.48 8.20 -2.02
N LEU A 152 -19.30 8.74 -1.76
CA LEU A 152 -18.20 8.06 -1.05
C LEU A 152 -18.48 7.81 0.44
N THR A 153 -19.62 8.23 1.00
CA THR A 153 -20.00 7.88 2.37
C THR A 153 -20.43 6.41 2.50
N SER A 154 -20.93 5.81 1.41
CA SER A 154 -21.36 4.41 1.36
C SER A 154 -20.27 3.50 0.81
N LEU A 155 -20.24 2.23 1.24
CA LEU A 155 -19.29 1.25 0.68
C LEU A 155 -19.50 1.06 -0.83
N LYS A 156 -20.76 0.99 -1.28
CA LYS A 156 -21.10 0.90 -2.70
C LYS A 156 -20.46 2.03 -3.52
N GLY A 157 -20.63 3.27 -3.08
CA GLY A 157 -20.02 4.42 -3.76
C GLY A 157 -18.50 4.39 -3.73
N LYS A 158 -17.89 3.99 -2.61
CA LYS A 158 -16.42 3.86 -2.55
C LYS A 158 -15.86 2.88 -3.58
N LEU A 159 -16.52 1.74 -3.76
CA LEU A 159 -16.12 0.74 -4.75
C LEU A 159 -16.43 1.18 -6.18
N GLU A 160 -17.61 1.77 -6.42
CA GLU A 160 -18.01 2.29 -7.74
C GLU A 160 -17.03 3.33 -8.29
N TYR A 161 -16.63 4.29 -7.44
CA TYR A 161 -15.68 5.34 -7.85
C TYR A 161 -14.22 4.98 -7.56
N SER A 162 -13.95 3.78 -7.02
CA SER A 162 -12.62 3.37 -6.57
C SER A 162 -11.94 4.45 -5.73
N GLN A 163 -12.66 4.99 -4.75
CA GLN A 163 -12.21 6.10 -3.92
C GLN A 163 -12.69 5.97 -2.48
N PHE A 164 -11.90 6.48 -1.55
CA PHE A 164 -12.29 6.61 -0.14
C PHE A 164 -11.95 8.00 0.39
N VAL A 165 -12.58 8.38 1.51
CA VAL A 165 -12.37 9.68 2.15
C VAL A 165 -11.49 9.51 3.38
N VAL A 166 -10.41 10.27 3.44
CA VAL A 166 -9.64 10.49 4.67
C VAL A 166 -10.13 11.78 5.33
N GLU A 167 -10.33 11.74 6.65
CA GLU A 167 -10.87 12.86 7.43
C GLU A 167 -9.85 13.34 8.47
N GLY A 168 -9.73 14.66 8.59
CA GLY A 168 -8.90 15.31 9.60
C GLY A 168 -7.49 15.64 9.12
N GLU A 169 -6.93 16.71 9.70
CA GLU A 169 -5.64 17.31 9.33
C GLU A 169 -4.51 16.29 9.22
N MET A 170 -4.21 15.55 10.30
CA MET A 170 -3.11 14.58 10.32
C MET A 170 -3.21 13.55 9.19
N MET A 171 -4.42 13.05 8.89
CA MET A 171 -4.59 12.01 7.89
C MET A 171 -4.50 12.57 6.47
N VAL A 172 -4.98 13.80 6.25
CA VAL A 172 -4.87 14.49 4.97
C VAL A 172 -3.41 14.89 4.70
N GLN A 173 -2.72 15.47 5.69
CA GLN A 173 -1.29 15.75 5.60
C GLN A 173 -0.50 14.48 5.28
N ARG A 174 -0.78 13.40 6.01
CA ARG A 174 -0.14 12.11 5.75
C ARG A 174 -0.40 11.58 4.35
N ALA A 175 -1.62 11.71 3.84
CA ALA A 175 -1.95 11.30 2.47
C ALA A 175 -1.15 12.06 1.40
N VAL A 176 -0.92 13.36 1.62
CA VAL A 176 -0.09 14.19 0.72
C VAL A 176 1.36 13.75 0.81
N THR A 177 1.92 13.67 2.03
CA THR A 177 3.31 13.29 2.29
C THR A 177 3.65 11.88 1.80
N ASP A 178 2.74 10.92 1.99
CA ASP A 178 2.92 9.54 1.50
C ASP A 178 2.69 9.42 -0.02
N GLY A 179 2.42 10.52 -0.72
CA GLY A 179 2.27 10.55 -2.17
C GLY A 179 1.03 9.81 -2.70
N LEU A 180 -0.02 9.64 -1.87
CA LEU A 180 -1.24 8.92 -2.23
C LEU A 180 -1.92 9.53 -3.46
N PRO A 181 -2.62 8.78 -4.31
CA PRO A 181 -3.34 9.34 -5.45
C PRO A 181 -4.58 10.14 -4.98
N ILE A 182 -4.38 11.38 -4.57
CA ILE A 182 -5.42 12.28 -4.06
C ILE A 182 -6.12 12.93 -5.25
N GLU A 183 -7.42 12.71 -5.37
CA GLU A 183 -8.26 13.36 -6.37
C GLU A 183 -8.56 14.82 -5.99
N THR A 184 -8.94 15.04 -4.73
CA THR A 184 -9.32 16.36 -4.26
C THR A 184 -9.21 16.51 -2.73
N ILE A 185 -8.95 17.73 -2.29
CA ILE A 185 -8.97 18.17 -0.89
C ILE A 185 -10.13 19.15 -0.70
N LEU A 186 -10.94 18.96 0.34
CA LEU A 186 -11.95 19.93 0.78
C LEU A 186 -11.59 20.41 2.18
N TYR A 187 -11.61 21.72 2.40
CA TYR A 187 -11.25 22.32 3.68
C TYR A 187 -12.23 23.44 4.06
N THR A 188 -12.36 23.74 5.35
CA THR A 188 -13.18 24.84 5.86
C THR A 188 -12.33 26.03 6.29
N GLN A 189 -12.97 27.18 6.56
CA GLN A 189 -12.26 28.36 7.03
C GLN A 189 -11.52 28.12 8.35
N ASN A 190 -12.01 27.20 9.18
CA ASN A 190 -11.38 26.82 10.44
C ASN A 190 -10.06 26.09 10.25
N PHE A 191 -9.84 25.46 9.08
CA PHE A 191 -8.57 24.80 8.78
C PHE A 191 -7.45 25.78 8.41
N VAL A 192 -7.74 26.99 7.93
CA VAL A 192 -6.68 27.93 7.49
C VAL A 192 -6.38 28.98 8.55
N SER A 193 -6.33 28.54 9.81
CA SER A 193 -6.25 29.42 10.97
C SER A 193 -4.81 29.78 11.34
N THR A 194 -3.86 28.88 11.08
CA THR A 194 -2.43 29.02 11.36
C THR A 194 -1.60 29.27 10.10
N SER A 195 -0.30 29.58 10.25
CA SER A 195 0.66 29.62 9.14
C SER A 195 0.85 28.24 8.52
N ASP A 196 1.06 27.24 9.38
CA ASP A 196 1.44 25.89 8.96
C ASP A 196 0.34 25.23 8.12
N GLU A 197 -0.93 25.44 8.49
CA GLU A 197 -2.06 24.94 7.70
C GLU A 197 -2.18 25.63 6.33
N LYS A 198 -1.84 26.93 6.24
CA LYS A 198 -1.83 27.66 4.97
C LYS A 198 -0.67 27.20 4.09
N ASP A 199 0.50 27.01 4.68
CA ASP A 199 1.69 26.53 3.96
C ASP A 199 1.46 25.12 3.42
N PHE A 200 0.81 24.26 4.20
CA PHE A 200 0.37 22.94 3.74
C PHE A 200 -0.55 23.01 2.51
N LEU A 201 -1.58 23.87 2.51
CA LEU A 201 -2.44 24.02 1.34
C LEU A 201 -1.69 24.61 0.15
N ASN A 202 -0.83 25.59 0.38
CA ASN A 202 -0.01 26.17 -0.69
C ASN A 202 0.88 25.10 -1.33
N GLN A 203 1.48 24.21 -0.53
CA GLN A 203 2.24 23.07 -1.04
C GLN A 203 1.34 22.12 -1.83
N ALA A 204 0.18 21.74 -1.32
CA ALA A 204 -0.75 20.86 -2.03
C ALA A 204 -1.18 21.44 -3.39
N ILE A 205 -1.42 22.75 -3.46
CA ILE A 205 -1.75 23.46 -4.71
C ILE A 205 -0.54 23.49 -5.65
N GLN A 206 0.66 23.74 -5.14
CA GLN A 206 1.92 23.68 -5.91
C GLN A 206 2.20 22.27 -6.43
N GLU A 207 1.72 21.23 -5.75
CA GLU A 207 1.71 19.84 -6.18
C GLU A 207 0.57 19.50 -7.19
N ASN A 208 -0.18 20.51 -7.65
CA ASN A 208 -1.29 20.42 -8.60
C ASN A 208 -2.44 19.53 -8.08
N LEU A 209 -2.78 19.67 -6.80
CA LEU A 209 -3.99 19.08 -6.23
C LEU A 209 -5.16 20.09 -6.24
N SER A 210 -6.36 19.61 -6.56
CA SER A 210 -7.58 20.43 -6.54
C SER A 210 -8.06 20.61 -5.10
N CYS A 211 -8.02 21.85 -4.60
CA CYS A 211 -8.43 22.20 -3.24
C CYS A 211 -9.66 23.12 -3.25
N TYR A 212 -10.69 22.74 -2.48
CA TYR A 212 -11.96 23.45 -2.44
C TYR A 212 -12.28 23.96 -1.04
N LEU A 213 -12.49 25.28 -0.91
CA LEU A 213 -13.00 25.87 0.32
C LEU A 213 -14.49 25.60 0.44
N VAL A 214 -14.93 25.02 1.55
CA VAL A 214 -16.34 24.73 1.84
C VAL A 214 -16.75 25.34 3.18
N ASN A 215 -18.04 25.66 3.33
CA ASN A 215 -18.57 26.02 4.64
C ASN A 215 -18.89 24.78 5.49
N ASP A 216 -18.97 24.94 6.81
CA ASP A 216 -19.24 23.85 7.75
C ASP A 216 -20.58 23.13 7.47
N GLY A 217 -21.57 23.85 6.92
CA GLY A 217 -22.87 23.30 6.54
C GLY A 217 -22.82 22.37 5.32
N VAL A 218 -21.87 22.57 4.41
CA VAL A 218 -21.56 21.66 3.29
C VAL A 218 -20.72 20.50 3.82
N MET A 219 -19.66 20.78 4.58
CA MET A 219 -18.78 19.76 5.15
C MET A 219 -19.55 18.76 6.03
N GLY A 220 -20.42 19.24 6.92
CA GLY A 220 -21.27 18.40 7.76
C GLY A 220 -22.34 17.60 6.99
N SER A 221 -22.62 17.95 5.73
CA SER A 221 -23.54 17.22 4.85
C SER A 221 -22.88 16.11 4.02
N ILE A 222 -21.54 16.12 3.96
CA ILE A 222 -20.75 15.13 3.22
C ILE A 222 -19.90 14.26 4.14
N THR A 223 -19.88 14.56 5.45
CA THR A 223 -19.18 13.79 6.49
C THR A 223 -20.14 13.33 7.58
N THR A 224 -19.86 12.15 8.14
CA THR A 224 -20.65 11.58 9.25
C THR A 224 -19.98 11.77 10.61
N THR A 225 -18.80 12.37 10.65
CA THR A 225 -18.00 12.56 11.86
C THR A 225 -18.39 13.84 12.60
N ARG A 226 -18.34 13.77 13.93
CA ARG A 226 -18.63 14.88 14.84
C ARG A 226 -17.50 14.99 15.89
N PRO A 227 -16.96 16.20 16.17
CA PRO A 227 -17.23 17.48 15.48
C PRO A 227 -16.92 17.41 13.98
N VAL A 228 -17.49 18.33 13.19
CA VAL A 228 -17.32 18.37 11.73
C VAL A 228 -15.83 18.53 11.43
N PRO A 229 -15.21 17.67 10.59
CA PRO A 229 -13.80 17.78 10.27
C PRO A 229 -13.53 19.09 9.51
N SER A 230 -12.43 19.77 9.82
CA SER A 230 -12.03 21.00 9.15
C SER A 230 -11.42 20.75 7.77
N ILE A 231 -10.95 19.52 7.50
CA ILE A 231 -10.37 19.12 6.21
C ILE A 231 -10.63 17.63 5.94
N ILE A 232 -10.85 17.28 4.68
CA ILE A 232 -10.95 15.92 4.17
C ILE A 232 -10.25 15.81 2.80
N ALA A 233 -9.90 14.60 2.38
CA ALA A 233 -9.43 14.34 1.03
C ALA A 233 -10.07 13.06 0.45
N ALA A 234 -10.38 13.08 -0.84
CA ALA A 234 -10.74 11.88 -1.59
C ALA A 234 -9.50 11.28 -2.22
N VAL A 235 -9.26 10.00 -1.95
CA VAL A 235 -8.07 9.27 -2.37
C VAL A 235 -8.51 8.08 -3.22
N HIS A 236 -7.85 7.89 -4.38
CA HIS A 236 -8.06 6.70 -5.21
C HIS A 236 -7.62 5.45 -4.47
N LEU A 237 -8.45 4.42 -4.59
CA LEU A 237 -8.32 3.13 -3.97
C LEU A 237 -7.94 2.09 -5.04
N ASN A 238 -7.09 1.15 -4.64
CA ASN A 238 -6.98 -0.14 -5.33
C ASN A 238 -7.27 -1.25 -4.32
N TYR A 239 -8.34 -2.02 -4.57
CA TYR A 239 -8.77 -3.12 -3.69
C TYR A 239 -9.16 -4.35 -4.51
N PRO A 240 -8.16 -5.01 -5.14
CA PRO A 240 -8.41 -6.12 -6.05
C PRO A 240 -8.82 -7.39 -5.29
N SER A 241 -9.51 -8.27 -6.01
CA SER A 241 -9.72 -9.65 -5.55
C SER A 241 -8.40 -10.39 -5.49
N PHE A 242 -8.18 -11.15 -4.41
CA PHE A 242 -7.02 -12.03 -4.24
C PHE A 242 -7.00 -13.16 -5.26
N LEU A 243 -8.19 -13.64 -5.65
CA LEU A 243 -8.36 -14.63 -6.70
C LEU A 243 -8.93 -13.96 -7.95
N SER A 244 -8.34 -14.26 -9.11
CA SER A 244 -8.86 -13.87 -10.41
C SER A 244 -10.22 -14.55 -10.68
N GLU A 245 -10.90 -14.11 -11.74
CA GLU A 245 -12.13 -14.78 -12.21
C GLU A 245 -11.90 -16.25 -12.59
N SER A 246 -10.68 -16.60 -13.02
CA SER A 246 -10.27 -17.98 -13.30
C SER A 246 -9.88 -18.78 -12.04
N GLY A 247 -9.98 -18.20 -10.85
CA GLY A 247 -9.63 -18.82 -9.58
C GLY A 247 -8.12 -18.91 -9.31
N GLN A 248 -7.29 -18.26 -10.11
CA GLN A 248 -5.85 -18.18 -9.91
C GLN A 248 -5.49 -17.04 -8.96
N MET A 249 -4.36 -17.16 -8.28
CA MET A 249 -3.88 -16.11 -7.38
C MET A 249 -3.48 -14.84 -8.14
N ASN A 250 -4.15 -13.73 -7.84
CA ASN A 250 -3.84 -12.38 -8.31
C ASN A 250 -2.97 -11.65 -7.28
N PHE A 251 -1.88 -12.28 -6.87
CA PHE A 251 -0.97 -11.76 -5.85
C PHE A 251 0.46 -12.15 -6.21
N HIS A 252 1.33 -11.15 -6.35
CA HIS A 252 2.75 -11.38 -6.61
C HIS A 252 3.56 -11.35 -5.31
N PHE A 253 4.52 -12.27 -5.16
CA PHE A 253 5.29 -12.41 -3.93
C PHE A 253 6.71 -12.97 -4.16
N SER A 254 7.60 -12.65 -3.22
CA SER A 254 8.96 -13.16 -3.15
C SER A 254 9.07 -14.43 -2.27
N LYS A 255 10.21 -15.13 -2.35
CA LYS A 255 10.44 -16.42 -1.66
C LYS A 255 10.26 -16.38 -0.13
N ASN A 256 10.42 -15.22 0.51
CA ASN A 256 10.28 -15.07 1.96
C ASN A 256 9.12 -14.12 2.32
N CYS A 257 8.10 -14.04 1.46
CA CYS A 257 6.97 -13.15 1.66
C CYS A 257 6.15 -13.52 2.91
N THR A 258 5.61 -12.50 3.59
CA THR A 258 4.61 -12.70 4.65
C THR A 258 3.28 -12.13 4.19
N LEU A 259 2.20 -12.85 4.47
CA LEU A 259 0.84 -12.39 4.23
C LEU A 259 0.10 -12.41 5.57
N LEU A 260 -0.60 -11.34 5.93
CA LEU A 260 -1.58 -11.40 7.00
C LEU A 260 -2.95 -11.63 6.40
N ILE A 261 -3.66 -12.64 6.88
CA ILE A 261 -5.05 -12.92 6.55
C ILE A 261 -5.90 -12.55 7.77
N ALA A 262 -6.71 -11.49 7.63
CA ALA A 262 -7.67 -11.08 8.65
C ALA A 262 -9.05 -11.64 8.27
N GLU A 263 -9.42 -12.75 8.90
CA GLU A 263 -10.69 -13.44 8.66
C GLU A 263 -11.80 -12.82 9.51
N ASN A 264 -12.80 -12.24 8.83
CA ASN A 264 -14.03 -11.76 9.46
C ASN A 264 -13.81 -10.82 10.66
N VAL A 265 -12.72 -10.04 10.69
CA VAL A 265 -12.49 -9.05 11.77
C VAL A 265 -13.61 -8.03 11.73
N GLY A 266 -14.47 -8.04 12.75
CA GLY A 266 -15.78 -7.40 12.69
C GLY A 266 -15.75 -5.94 13.15
N ASN A 267 -14.84 -5.58 14.05
CA ASN A 267 -14.76 -4.22 14.56
C ASN A 267 -13.79 -3.37 13.68
N PRO A 268 -14.22 -2.21 13.15
CA PRO A 268 -13.39 -1.40 12.27
C PRO A 268 -12.17 -0.78 12.98
N ASP A 269 -12.27 -0.46 14.27
CA ASP A 269 -11.12 0.06 15.03
C ASP A 269 -10.05 -1.04 15.23
N ASN A 270 -10.47 -2.29 15.49
CA ASN A 270 -9.57 -3.44 15.56
C ASN A 270 -8.94 -3.77 14.22
N LEU A 271 -9.72 -3.74 13.12
CA LEU A 271 -9.18 -3.92 11.78
C LEU A 271 -8.14 -2.84 11.48
N GLY A 272 -8.43 -1.57 11.76
CA GLY A 272 -7.48 -0.48 11.56
C GLY A 272 -6.18 -0.67 12.37
N MET A 273 -6.28 -1.07 13.64
CA MET A 273 -5.11 -1.41 14.45
C MET A 273 -4.31 -2.59 13.88
N THR A 274 -5.00 -3.60 13.35
CA THR A 274 -4.38 -4.77 12.71
C THR A 274 -3.64 -4.38 11.43
N LEU A 275 -4.24 -3.55 10.57
CA LEU A 275 -3.60 -3.00 9.36
C LEU A 275 -2.38 -2.15 9.69
N ARG A 276 -2.49 -1.28 10.71
CA ARG A 276 -1.35 -0.49 11.20
C ARG A 276 -0.20 -1.38 11.66
N THR A 277 -0.54 -2.45 12.37
CA THR A 277 0.45 -3.40 12.89
C THR A 277 1.13 -4.16 11.75
N ALA A 278 0.38 -4.58 10.73
CA ALA A 278 0.92 -5.21 9.54
C ALA A 278 1.84 -4.29 8.73
N ASP A 279 1.43 -3.03 8.50
CA ASP A 279 2.27 -2.03 7.83
C ASP A 279 3.57 -1.80 8.61
N ALA A 280 3.47 -1.62 9.93
CA ALA A 280 4.61 -1.44 10.82
C ALA A 280 5.50 -2.68 10.96
N ALA A 281 5.00 -3.89 10.70
CA ALA A 281 5.79 -5.12 10.74
C ALA A 281 6.45 -5.46 9.40
N GLY A 282 6.37 -4.57 8.40
CA GLY A 282 6.98 -4.79 7.09
C GLY A 282 6.23 -5.80 6.22
N VAL A 283 4.95 -6.09 6.52
CA VAL A 283 4.17 -7.08 5.75
C VAL A 283 3.93 -6.57 4.32
N PRO A 284 4.23 -7.39 3.28
CA PRO A 284 3.99 -7.04 1.88
C PRO A 284 2.53 -6.80 1.47
N ALA A 285 1.58 -7.50 2.09
CA ALA A 285 0.16 -7.31 1.82
C ALA A 285 -0.72 -7.85 2.95
N VAL A 286 -1.97 -7.40 3.00
CA VAL A 286 -3.01 -7.97 3.85
C VAL A 286 -4.15 -8.50 2.99
N LEU A 287 -4.60 -9.73 3.30
CA LEU A 287 -5.80 -10.32 2.74
C LEU A 287 -6.94 -10.18 3.76
N LEU A 288 -8.01 -9.50 3.36
CA LEU A 288 -9.24 -9.40 4.12
C LEU A 288 -10.23 -10.43 3.59
N SER A 289 -10.75 -11.26 4.48
CA SER A 289 -11.64 -12.36 4.12
C SER A 289 -13.01 -12.24 4.75
N GLY A 290 -14.04 -12.58 3.98
CA GLY A 290 -15.44 -12.64 4.41
C GLY A 290 -16.09 -11.28 4.65
N ASP A 291 -17.16 -11.27 5.45
CA ASP A 291 -18.05 -10.13 5.65
C ASP A 291 -17.66 -9.27 6.87
N GLY A 292 -16.36 -9.13 7.11
CA GLY A 292 -15.81 -8.32 8.20
C GLY A 292 -16.01 -6.81 8.00
N ALA A 293 -15.42 -6.01 8.90
CA ALA A 293 -15.40 -4.57 8.76
C ALA A 293 -14.74 -4.14 7.44
N SER A 294 -15.29 -3.11 6.81
CA SER A 294 -14.63 -2.51 5.63
C SER A 294 -13.34 -1.79 6.05
N PRO A 295 -12.22 -2.00 5.34
CA PRO A 295 -10.98 -1.23 5.59
C PRO A 295 -11.16 0.27 5.32
N PHE A 296 -12.16 0.64 4.54
CA PHE A 296 -12.51 2.01 4.19
C PHE A 296 -13.53 2.63 5.13
N HIS A 297 -13.90 1.93 6.21
CA HIS A 297 -14.71 2.53 7.27
C HIS A 297 -13.90 3.64 7.96
N LYS A 298 -14.54 4.76 8.30
CA LYS A 298 -13.86 5.94 8.87
C LYS A 298 -13.04 5.62 10.14
N ASN A 299 -13.56 4.73 11.00
CA ASN A 299 -12.86 4.31 12.20
C ASN A 299 -11.62 3.47 11.86
N CYS A 300 -11.72 2.58 10.86
CA CYS A 300 -10.59 1.78 10.40
C CYS A 300 -9.49 2.66 9.83
N ILE A 301 -9.84 3.59 8.92
CA ILE A 301 -8.91 4.57 8.36
C ILE A 301 -8.20 5.33 9.48
N ARG A 302 -8.95 5.89 10.44
CA ARG A 302 -8.39 6.63 11.57
C ARG A 302 -7.49 5.78 12.47
N ALA A 303 -7.90 4.56 12.79
CA ALA A 303 -7.13 3.64 13.63
C ALA A 303 -5.86 3.13 12.91
N SER A 304 -5.90 3.03 11.58
CA SER A 304 -4.79 2.58 10.74
C SER A 304 -3.64 3.58 10.63
N ARG A 305 -3.89 4.86 10.92
CA ARG A 305 -2.89 5.95 10.90
C ARG A 305 -2.10 6.04 9.59
N GLY A 306 -2.77 5.83 8.45
CA GLY A 306 -2.18 5.96 7.10
C GLY A 306 -1.97 4.63 6.37
N ALA A 307 -2.00 3.50 7.08
CA ALA A 307 -1.74 2.20 6.47
C ALA A 307 -2.71 1.84 5.32
N VAL A 308 -3.99 2.21 5.40
CA VAL A 308 -5.02 1.92 4.36
C VAL A 308 -4.63 2.44 2.96
N GLY A 309 -3.85 3.53 2.88
CA GLY A 309 -3.38 4.09 1.62
C GLY A 309 -2.05 3.53 1.13
N ARG A 310 -1.21 2.99 2.02
CA ARG A 310 0.15 2.54 1.71
C ARG A 310 0.28 1.03 1.59
N LEU A 311 -0.46 0.28 2.41
CA LEU A 311 -0.39 -1.16 2.49
C LEU A 311 -1.26 -1.79 1.39
N PRO A 312 -0.70 -2.64 0.51
CA PRO A 312 -1.51 -3.41 -0.43
C PRO A 312 -2.53 -4.28 0.32
N MET A 313 -3.79 -4.18 -0.07
CA MET A 313 -4.88 -4.95 0.51
C MET A 313 -5.64 -5.68 -0.58
N PHE A 314 -5.96 -6.94 -0.31
CA PHE A 314 -6.73 -7.80 -1.19
C PHE A 314 -8.00 -8.27 -0.46
N HIS A 315 -9.02 -8.57 -1.24
CA HIS A 315 -10.27 -9.16 -0.74
C HIS A 315 -10.44 -10.59 -1.25
N VAL A 316 -10.97 -11.47 -0.40
CA VAL A 316 -11.53 -12.75 -0.81
C VAL A 316 -12.85 -13.01 -0.06
N PRO A 317 -13.91 -13.54 -0.72
CA PRO A 317 -15.14 -13.85 -0.01
C PRO A 317 -15.00 -15.01 1.00
N ASP A 318 -14.18 -16.00 0.66
CA ASP A 318 -13.97 -17.21 1.47
C ASP A 318 -12.49 -17.44 1.73
N THR A 319 -12.13 -17.59 3.01
CA THR A 319 -10.74 -17.79 3.43
C THR A 319 -10.18 -19.09 2.88
N ASN A 320 -10.96 -20.18 2.87
CA ASN A 320 -10.48 -21.51 2.50
C ASN A 320 -10.00 -21.57 1.04
N SER A 321 -10.70 -20.88 0.14
CA SER A 321 -10.32 -20.76 -1.27
C SER A 321 -8.93 -20.13 -1.44
N ALA A 322 -8.63 -19.07 -0.68
CA ALA A 322 -7.31 -18.45 -0.67
C ALA A 322 -6.25 -19.37 -0.06
N ILE A 323 -6.54 -20.02 1.08
CA ILE A 323 -5.63 -20.97 1.72
C ILE A 323 -5.25 -22.11 0.76
N LYS A 324 -6.21 -22.64 0.00
CA LYS A 324 -5.96 -23.71 -0.98
C LYS A 324 -4.97 -23.26 -2.06
N GLN A 325 -5.14 -22.05 -2.61
CA GLN A 325 -4.26 -21.51 -3.65
C GLN A 325 -2.86 -21.20 -3.11
N LEU A 326 -2.78 -20.64 -1.90
CA LEU A 326 -1.52 -20.39 -1.19
C LEU A 326 -0.75 -21.70 -0.98
N LYS A 327 -1.39 -22.74 -0.43
CA LYS A 327 -0.77 -24.06 -0.21
C LYS A 327 -0.28 -24.70 -1.52
N THR A 328 -1.08 -24.62 -2.58
CA THR A 328 -0.69 -25.11 -3.92
C THR A 328 0.54 -24.37 -4.46
N SER A 329 0.74 -23.12 -4.03
CA SER A 329 1.89 -22.28 -4.39
C SER A 329 3.06 -22.39 -3.40
N GLY A 330 3.06 -23.39 -2.51
CA GLY A 330 4.15 -23.65 -1.57
C GLY A 330 4.17 -22.77 -0.32
N TRP A 331 3.07 -22.09 0.00
CA TRP A 331 2.97 -21.31 1.24
C TRP A 331 2.69 -22.20 2.46
N GLN A 332 3.32 -21.83 3.58
CA GLN A 332 2.88 -22.23 4.91
C GLN A 332 1.73 -21.31 5.33
N VAL A 333 0.65 -21.87 5.87
CA VAL A 333 -0.53 -21.11 6.30
C VAL A 333 -0.82 -21.43 7.77
N ILE A 334 -0.62 -20.46 8.64
CA ILE A 334 -0.61 -20.65 10.08
C ILE A 334 -1.82 -19.97 10.70
N GLY A 335 -2.72 -20.76 11.27
CA GLY A 335 -3.88 -20.25 11.98
C GLY A 335 -3.55 -19.92 13.44
N ALA A 336 -3.81 -18.70 13.87
CA ALA A 336 -3.68 -18.31 15.27
C ALA A 336 -4.95 -18.65 16.07
N THR A 337 -4.84 -19.56 17.04
CA THR A 337 -5.96 -19.92 17.91
C THR A 337 -5.48 -20.38 19.29
N ALA A 338 -6.19 -19.98 20.35
CA ALA A 338 -5.91 -20.41 21.71
C ALA A 338 -6.03 -21.94 21.92
N ARG A 339 -6.68 -22.65 20.98
CA ARG A 339 -6.87 -24.12 21.00
C ARG A 339 -5.69 -24.89 20.39
N ALA A 340 -4.69 -24.20 19.86
CA ALA A 340 -3.54 -24.87 19.25
C ALA A 340 -2.69 -25.58 20.32
N GLU A 341 -2.09 -26.70 19.93
CA GLU A 341 -1.16 -27.45 20.77
C GLU A 341 0.23 -26.79 20.79
N ASN A 342 0.66 -26.26 19.64
CA ASN A 342 1.98 -25.66 19.46
C ASN A 342 1.99 -24.20 19.90
N ASP A 343 2.99 -23.86 20.72
CA ASP A 343 3.30 -22.48 21.04
C ASP A 343 3.95 -21.79 19.84
N LEU A 344 3.64 -20.50 19.67
CA LEU A 344 4.18 -19.65 18.61
C LEU A 344 5.70 -19.80 18.44
N TYR A 345 6.45 -19.83 19.54
CA TYR A 345 7.91 -19.83 19.55
C TYR A 345 8.54 -21.17 19.14
N ALA A 346 7.76 -22.25 19.08
CA ALA A 346 8.25 -23.56 18.64
C ALA A 346 8.30 -23.69 17.11
N MET A 347 7.65 -22.76 16.40
CA MET A 347 7.47 -22.84 14.96
C MET A 347 8.65 -22.25 14.19
N LYS A 348 8.99 -22.91 13.07
CA LYS A 348 9.97 -22.41 12.09
C LYS A 348 9.26 -21.88 10.85
N TYR A 349 9.72 -20.74 10.37
CA TYR A 349 9.20 -20.10 9.15
C TYR A 349 10.28 -20.08 8.08
N THR A 350 10.20 -21.00 7.12
CA THR A 350 11.25 -21.23 6.12
C THR A 350 10.78 -21.08 4.67
N SER A 351 9.50 -20.80 4.48
CA SER A 351 8.83 -20.60 3.20
C SER A 351 8.07 -19.26 3.23
N PRO A 352 7.44 -18.82 2.13
CA PRO A 352 6.40 -17.81 2.22
C PRO A 352 5.36 -18.26 3.26
N THR A 353 4.99 -17.36 4.17
CA THR A 353 4.13 -17.69 5.31
C THR A 353 2.95 -16.73 5.40
N ALA A 354 1.75 -17.29 5.42
CA ALA A 354 0.53 -16.58 5.71
C ALA A 354 0.13 -16.80 7.18
N ILE A 355 -0.14 -15.73 7.91
CA ILE A 355 -0.71 -15.79 9.26
C ILE A 355 -2.20 -15.49 9.17
N VAL A 356 -3.04 -16.37 9.72
CA VAL A 356 -4.49 -16.15 9.79
C VAL A 356 -4.88 -15.75 11.20
N VAL A 357 -5.48 -14.57 11.34
CA VAL A 357 -6.12 -14.11 12.56
C VAL A 357 -7.62 -14.02 12.35
N GLY A 358 -8.39 -14.45 13.35
CA GLY A 358 -9.85 -14.56 13.25
C GLY A 358 -10.61 -13.40 13.86
N ASN A 359 -11.93 -13.51 13.78
CA ASN A 359 -12.87 -12.61 14.42
C ASN A 359 -12.65 -12.53 15.94
N GLU A 360 -12.91 -11.37 16.53
CA GLU A 360 -12.61 -11.09 17.94
C GLU A 360 -13.44 -11.91 18.92
N ASN A 361 -14.64 -12.35 18.50
CA ASN A 361 -15.55 -13.12 19.34
C ASN A 361 -15.50 -14.62 19.00
N SER A 362 -15.60 -14.97 17.72
CA SER A 362 -15.67 -16.38 17.29
C SER A 362 -14.30 -17.01 17.02
N GLY A 363 -13.24 -16.21 16.90
CA GLY A 363 -11.94 -16.67 16.43
C GLY A 363 -11.98 -17.13 14.97
N LEU A 364 -11.10 -18.07 14.62
CA LEU A 364 -11.08 -18.70 13.31
C LEU A 364 -12.28 -19.65 13.14
N LEU A 365 -12.86 -19.65 11.94
CA LEU A 365 -13.84 -20.64 11.52
C LEU A 365 -13.26 -22.05 11.61
N ALA A 366 -14.13 -23.04 11.84
CA ALA A 366 -13.71 -24.44 11.95
C ALA A 366 -13.00 -24.93 10.67
N GLU A 367 -13.60 -24.66 9.52
CA GLU A 367 -13.06 -25.00 8.21
C GLU A 367 -11.69 -24.33 7.96
N THR A 368 -11.55 -23.07 8.35
CA THR A 368 -10.26 -22.35 8.24
C THR A 368 -9.17 -23.03 9.06
N ARG A 369 -9.50 -23.46 10.30
CA ARG A 369 -8.54 -24.17 11.16
C ARG A 369 -8.10 -25.49 10.54
N GLU A 370 -9.03 -26.22 9.93
CA GLU A 370 -8.76 -27.49 9.25
C GLU A 370 -7.96 -27.30 7.96
N SER A 371 -8.14 -26.17 7.27
CA SER A 371 -7.43 -25.85 6.03
C SER A 371 -5.99 -25.36 6.24
N CYS A 372 -5.71 -24.71 7.37
CA CYS A 372 -4.37 -24.23 7.72
C CYS A 372 -3.35 -25.38 7.66
N THR A 373 -2.09 -25.08 7.31
CA THR A 373 -1.02 -26.07 7.40
C THR A 373 -0.74 -26.42 8.85
N GLU A 374 -0.77 -25.40 9.72
CA GLU A 374 -0.48 -25.53 11.15
C GLU A 374 -1.31 -24.53 11.97
N LEU A 375 -1.47 -24.83 13.25
CA LEU A 375 -2.11 -23.95 14.22
C LEU A 375 -1.13 -23.59 15.33
N VAL A 376 -1.15 -22.33 15.75
CA VAL A 376 -0.30 -21.83 16.85
C VAL A 376 -1.12 -21.06 17.87
N ARG A 377 -0.65 -21.09 19.12
CA ARG A 377 -1.15 -20.21 20.19
C ARG A 377 -0.06 -19.28 20.66
N ILE A 378 -0.48 -18.10 21.11
CA ILE A 378 0.38 -17.22 21.91
C ILE A 378 0.29 -17.72 23.35
N PRO A 379 1.39 -18.06 24.03
CA PRO A 379 1.35 -18.43 25.44
C PRO A 379 0.78 -17.31 26.31
N MET A 380 -0.18 -17.64 27.17
CA MET A 380 -0.89 -16.68 28.03
C MET A 380 -0.70 -17.02 29.50
N ALA A 381 -0.69 -16.00 30.35
CA ALA A 381 -0.73 -16.19 31.80
C ALA A 381 -2.05 -16.83 32.26
N SER A 382 -2.02 -17.55 33.39
CA SER A 382 -3.18 -18.21 33.98
C SER A 382 -4.37 -17.24 34.14
N GLY A 383 -5.55 -17.66 33.69
CA GLY A 383 -6.80 -16.89 33.76
C GLY A 383 -7.08 -16.00 32.56
N GLN A 384 -6.17 -15.89 31.59
CA GLN A 384 -6.39 -15.20 30.32
C GLN A 384 -6.57 -16.18 29.17
N SER A 385 -7.47 -15.86 28.24
CA SER A 385 -7.84 -16.77 27.14
C SER A 385 -7.63 -16.19 25.74
N SER A 386 -7.41 -14.87 25.61
CA SER A 386 -7.22 -14.22 24.31
C SER A 386 -6.52 -12.86 24.45
N LEU A 387 -6.05 -12.34 23.31
CA LEU A 387 -5.59 -10.98 23.12
C LEU A 387 -6.49 -10.26 22.13
N ASN A 388 -6.48 -8.93 22.14
CA ASN A 388 -7.03 -8.15 21.03
C ASN A 388 -6.38 -8.60 19.71
N VAL A 389 -7.18 -8.72 18.64
CA VAL A 389 -6.72 -9.25 17.34
C VAL A 389 -5.53 -8.48 16.75
N GLY A 390 -5.49 -7.15 16.91
CA GLY A 390 -4.37 -6.33 16.46
C GLY A 390 -3.09 -6.61 17.26
N VAL A 391 -3.22 -6.81 18.57
CA VAL A 391 -2.10 -7.19 19.45
C VAL A 391 -1.60 -8.60 19.11
N ALA A 392 -2.51 -9.56 18.93
CA ALA A 392 -2.18 -10.92 18.52
C ALA A 392 -1.44 -10.92 17.17
N ALA A 393 -1.96 -10.20 16.17
CA ALA A 393 -1.28 -10.03 14.89
C ALA A 393 0.13 -9.45 15.07
N GLY A 394 0.31 -8.46 15.94
CA GLY A 394 1.62 -7.91 16.27
C GLY A 394 2.60 -8.95 16.80
N VAL A 395 2.20 -9.71 17.82
CA VAL A 395 3.06 -10.76 18.41
C VAL A 395 3.48 -11.79 17.34
N LEU A 396 2.53 -12.24 16.51
CA LEU A 396 2.78 -13.22 15.45
C LEU A 396 3.71 -12.67 14.36
N LEU A 397 3.44 -11.46 13.87
CA LEU A 397 4.19 -10.84 12.77
C LEU A 397 5.60 -10.45 13.20
N TYR A 398 5.79 -9.95 14.42
CA TYR A 398 7.13 -9.60 14.90
C TYR A 398 7.98 -10.84 15.23
N GLU A 399 7.37 -11.97 15.62
CA GLU A 399 8.12 -13.23 15.73
C GLU A 399 8.60 -13.72 14.35
N LEU A 400 7.75 -13.61 13.31
CA LEU A 400 8.19 -13.87 11.92
C LEU A 400 9.35 -12.96 11.53
N SER A 401 9.24 -11.66 11.77
CA SER A 401 10.30 -10.70 11.44
C SER A 401 11.58 -11.01 12.20
N ARG A 402 11.51 -11.38 13.49
CA ARG A 402 12.67 -11.78 14.30
C ARG A 402 13.40 -12.99 13.70
N GLN A 403 12.67 -14.03 13.27
CA GLN A 403 13.28 -15.20 12.64
C GLN A 403 13.92 -14.86 11.29
N LYS A 404 13.30 -13.98 10.50
CA LYS A 404 13.87 -13.52 9.22
C LYS A 404 15.17 -12.75 9.41
N ILE A 405 15.22 -11.84 10.39
CA ILE A 405 16.45 -11.09 10.72
C ILE A 405 17.56 -12.06 11.14
N SER A 406 17.25 -12.99 12.05
CA SER A 406 18.24 -13.95 12.56
C SER A 406 18.80 -14.86 11.45
N ASN A 407 17.95 -15.31 10.52
CA ASN A 407 18.37 -16.11 9.37
C ASN A 407 19.16 -15.29 8.34
N HIS A 408 18.91 -13.99 8.23
CA HIS A 408 19.65 -13.10 7.34
C HIS A 408 21.07 -12.88 7.85
N ASP A 409 21.24 -12.57 9.14
CA ASP A 409 22.56 -12.37 9.77
C ASP A 409 23.42 -13.65 9.67
N PHE A 410 22.81 -14.83 9.78
CA PHE A 410 23.51 -16.10 9.61
C PHE A 410 24.03 -16.32 8.17
N ASN A 411 23.31 -15.83 7.16
CA ASN A 411 23.71 -15.96 5.75
C ASN A 411 24.73 -14.89 5.30
N LEU A 412 24.86 -13.77 6.04
CA LEU A 412 25.89 -12.76 5.79
C LEU A 412 27.24 -13.08 6.45
N THR A 413 27.24 -13.98 7.44
CA THR A 413 28.42 -14.34 8.24
C THR A 413 29.08 -15.67 7.82
N ASN A 414 28.48 -16.39 6.88
CA ASN A 414 29.01 -17.60 6.25
C ASN A 414 29.09 -17.42 4.73
#